data_AF-A0A9E5BGL7-F1
#
_entry.id   AF-A0A9E5BGL7-F1
#
_cell.length_a   1.000
_cell.length_b   1.000
_cell.length_c   1.000
_cell.angle_alpha   90.00
_cell.angle_beta   90.00
_cell.angle_gamma   90.00
#
_symmetry.space_group_name_H-M   'P 1'
#
loop_
_entity.id
_entity.type
_entity.pdbx_description
1 polymer ?
#
loop_
_entity_poly.entity_id
_entity_poly.type
_entity_poly.pdbx_seq_one_letter_code
_entity_poly.pdbx_strand_id
1 'polypeptide(L)'
;EVPWCRGGIGGEGYKQQARDMQKAMIDQHYNHPAVIMWGLGNENDWPGDFEVLDKKANQEAIRAFMKELNDNSHKLDPSRVTTIRRCDFCSDIVDVYSPSIWAGWYSGRYTEYKDSTDKWIGKVNHFFHAEWGGDSHARRFAENPESMVEKIDVGQGTAEKGKAYKSSSGGKVRMSKDGDWSESYMANLFDWHLKEQETMPNLTGSAQWIFKDFATPLRPENPVPRMNQKGLIERDGTPKESYYIFQSFWSDKPMIRLFGHEWQTRSGKPGEAKEIRVYSNCAEVELIVNGKSAGVKKRNSQDFPAAGLRWSVVLNEGPNQLKAVAVKEKISDEIKVGYQSASWGKPAKLVLSELSRKDGVVTLEARIFDAKGVACLDAATLVRFDKVGDAQLLDNLGTSTGSRAVQLYNGRAIIQAKMLGTQAVFSLSSTDLETQYLTLKK
;
A
#
# COMPACT_ATOMS: atom_id res chain seq x y z
N GLU A 1 1.62 8.19 -20.38
CA GLU A 1 2.49 9.38 -20.47
C GLU A 1 3.82 8.99 -21.10
N VAL A 2 4.54 9.95 -21.67
CA VAL A 2 5.94 9.71 -22.10
C VAL A 2 6.85 9.56 -20.87
N PRO A 3 7.93 8.77 -20.95
CA PRO A 3 8.80 8.49 -19.80
C PRO A 3 9.79 9.63 -19.49
N TRP A 4 9.40 10.90 -19.68
CA TRP A 4 10.13 12.03 -19.12
C TRP A 4 9.82 12.13 -17.63
N CYS A 5 10.50 11.31 -16.83
CA CYS A 5 10.21 11.12 -15.42
C CYS A 5 11.46 11.39 -14.57
N ARG A 6 11.46 12.53 -13.85
CA ARG A 6 12.59 13.06 -13.06
C ARG A 6 13.82 13.41 -13.91
N GLY A 7 14.94 13.70 -13.23
CA GLY A 7 16.28 13.83 -13.80
C GLY A 7 16.63 15.24 -14.27
N GLY A 8 15.66 15.97 -14.82
CA GLY A 8 15.83 17.29 -15.40
C GLY A 8 15.60 17.26 -16.91
N ILE A 9 16.42 17.99 -17.68
CA ILE A 9 16.32 18.05 -19.14
C ILE A 9 17.70 17.80 -19.78
N GLY A 10 17.76 16.84 -20.70
CA GLY A 10 18.98 16.49 -21.42
C GLY A 10 19.20 17.28 -22.71
N GLY A 11 20.25 16.92 -23.45
CA GLY A 11 20.56 17.47 -24.77
C GLY A 11 19.61 16.98 -25.87
N GLU A 12 19.97 17.26 -27.13
CA GLU A 12 19.05 17.04 -28.26
C GLU A 12 18.63 15.58 -28.46
N GLY A 13 19.53 14.61 -28.26
CA GLY A 13 19.17 13.20 -28.34
C GLY A 13 18.11 12.78 -27.33
N TYR A 14 18.17 13.34 -26.10
CA TYR A 14 17.16 13.11 -25.06
C TYR A 14 15.81 13.72 -25.46
N LYS A 15 15.83 14.98 -25.93
CA LYS A 15 14.63 15.69 -26.40
C LYS A 15 13.98 14.97 -27.58
N GLN A 16 14.78 14.52 -28.54
CA GLN A 16 14.29 13.80 -29.71
C GLN A 16 13.61 12.49 -29.32
N GLN A 17 14.19 11.73 -28.38
CA GLN A 17 13.54 10.52 -27.85
C GLN A 17 12.17 10.82 -27.24
N ALA A 18 12.05 11.89 -26.44
CA ALA A 18 10.77 12.28 -25.84
C ALA A 18 9.72 12.66 -26.91
N ARG A 19 10.10 13.38 -27.96
CA ARG A 19 9.23 13.69 -29.11
C ARG A 19 8.79 12.43 -29.85
N ASP A 20 9.73 11.54 -30.14
CA ASP A 20 9.46 10.31 -30.89
C ASP A 20 8.49 9.42 -30.11
N MET A 21 8.70 9.27 -28.80
CA MET A 21 7.82 8.50 -27.93
C MET A 21 6.45 9.17 -27.74
N GLN A 22 6.38 10.51 -27.69
CA GLN A 22 5.11 11.23 -27.66
C GLN A 22 4.30 10.94 -28.92
N LYS A 23 4.91 11.13 -30.09
CA LYS A 23 4.27 10.88 -31.38
C LYS A 23 3.82 9.42 -31.48
N ALA A 24 4.70 8.48 -31.16
CA ALA A 24 4.37 7.06 -31.19
C ALA A 24 3.23 6.70 -30.23
N MET A 25 3.24 7.24 -29.00
CA MET A 25 2.17 7.00 -28.01
C MET A 25 0.82 7.50 -28.52
N ILE A 26 0.76 8.71 -29.09
CA ILE A 26 -0.47 9.29 -29.62
C ILE A 26 -0.94 8.50 -30.84
N ASP A 27 -0.08 8.33 -31.85
CA ASP A 27 -0.44 7.64 -33.10
C ASP A 27 -0.94 6.21 -32.85
N GLN A 28 -0.27 5.45 -31.99
CA GLN A 28 -0.60 4.05 -31.73
C GLN A 28 -1.85 3.90 -30.87
N HIS A 29 -2.14 4.86 -29.99
CA HIS A 29 -3.27 4.78 -29.07
C HIS A 29 -4.43 5.74 -29.39
N TYR A 30 -4.36 6.49 -30.50
CA TYR A 30 -5.33 7.51 -30.88
C TYR A 30 -6.78 6.99 -30.92
N ASN A 31 -6.98 5.79 -31.45
CA ASN A 31 -8.31 5.20 -31.65
C ASN A 31 -8.94 4.62 -30.37
N HIS A 32 -8.24 4.68 -29.23
CA HIS A 32 -8.76 4.11 -27.99
C HIS A 32 -9.68 5.13 -27.28
N PRO A 33 -11.00 4.84 -27.15
CA PRO A 33 -11.93 5.75 -26.48
C PRO A 33 -11.67 5.85 -24.97
N ALA A 34 -10.95 4.87 -24.40
CA ALA A 34 -10.54 4.90 -22.99
C ALA A 34 -9.48 5.97 -22.68
N VAL A 35 -8.73 6.43 -23.69
CA VAL A 35 -7.74 7.49 -23.48
C VAL A 35 -8.46 8.83 -23.51
N ILE A 36 -8.27 9.63 -22.45
CA ILE A 36 -8.83 10.98 -22.33
C ILE A 36 -7.76 12.06 -22.12
N MET A 37 -6.53 11.68 -21.75
CA MET A 37 -5.43 12.60 -21.47
C MET A 37 -4.10 12.06 -22.00
N TRP A 38 -3.26 12.94 -22.52
CA TRP A 38 -1.87 12.65 -22.89
C TRP A 38 -0.89 13.23 -21.88
N GLY A 39 -0.26 12.36 -21.08
CA GLY A 39 0.72 12.79 -20.09
C GLY A 39 2.09 13.13 -20.70
N LEU A 40 2.64 14.29 -20.36
CA LEU A 40 3.90 14.81 -20.93
C LEU A 40 5.13 14.55 -20.04
N GLY A 41 4.92 14.14 -18.79
CA GLY A 41 5.98 13.84 -17.84
C GLY A 41 5.50 13.80 -16.40
N ASN A 42 6.37 13.30 -15.53
CA ASN A 42 6.13 13.18 -14.10
C ASN A 42 7.36 13.64 -13.33
N GLU A 43 7.15 14.45 -12.29
CA GLU A 43 8.19 14.85 -11.35
C GLU A 43 9.38 15.55 -12.02
N ASN A 44 9.12 16.33 -13.07
CA ASN A 44 10.16 17.05 -13.84
C ASN A 44 10.84 18.16 -13.02
N ASP A 45 10.31 18.47 -11.84
CA ASP A 45 10.93 19.32 -10.83
C ASP A 45 12.09 18.64 -10.07
N TRP A 46 12.27 17.33 -10.23
CA TRP A 46 13.26 16.54 -9.52
C TRP A 46 14.62 16.54 -10.25
N PRO A 47 15.67 17.14 -9.68
CA PRO A 47 16.99 17.19 -10.29
C PRO A 47 17.81 15.92 -9.99
N GLY A 48 18.95 15.76 -10.68
CA GLY A 48 19.99 14.82 -10.24
C GLY A 48 20.74 14.11 -11.36
N ASP A 49 20.21 14.08 -12.58
CA ASP A 49 20.85 13.37 -13.70
C ASP A 49 21.82 14.28 -14.47
N PHE A 50 21.66 15.59 -14.35
CA PHE A 50 22.48 16.61 -15.01
C PHE A 50 23.00 17.64 -14.01
N GLU A 51 24.16 18.21 -14.31
CA GLU A 51 24.69 19.35 -13.57
C GLU A 51 23.83 20.59 -13.82
N VAL A 52 23.35 21.22 -12.75
CA VAL A 52 22.52 22.43 -12.82
C VAL A 52 23.33 23.61 -12.31
N LEU A 53 23.96 24.34 -13.22
CA LEU A 53 24.75 25.53 -12.90
C LEU A 53 23.87 26.76 -12.61
N ASP A 54 22.73 26.86 -13.30
CA ASP A 54 21.71 27.89 -13.08
C ASP A 54 20.32 27.24 -13.01
N LYS A 55 19.72 27.33 -11.80
CA LYS A 55 18.40 26.77 -11.53
C LYS A 55 17.30 27.43 -12.37
N LYS A 56 17.38 28.74 -12.58
CA LYS A 56 16.36 29.48 -13.34
C LYS A 56 16.43 29.12 -14.82
N ALA A 57 17.64 29.13 -15.39
CA ALA A 57 17.84 28.72 -16.78
C ALA A 57 17.39 27.26 -17.02
N ASN A 58 17.66 26.36 -16.08
CA ASN A 58 17.18 24.99 -16.16
C ASN A 58 15.64 24.88 -16.10
N GLN A 59 14.98 25.65 -15.23
CA GLN A 59 13.51 25.71 -15.19
C GLN A 59 12.93 26.28 -16.50
N GLU A 60 13.55 27.31 -17.07
CA GLU A 60 13.14 27.88 -18.35
C GLU A 60 13.31 26.86 -19.50
N ALA A 61 14.41 26.08 -19.49
CA ALA A 61 14.62 25.01 -20.46
C ALA A 61 13.58 23.88 -20.34
N ILE A 62 13.22 23.49 -19.12
CA ILE A 62 12.15 22.51 -18.86
C ILE A 62 10.80 23.08 -19.34
N ARG A 63 10.46 24.33 -19.01
CA ARG A 63 9.22 24.98 -19.46
C ARG A 63 9.14 25.05 -20.98
N ALA A 64 10.22 25.47 -21.64
CA ALA A 64 10.27 25.57 -23.10
C ALA A 64 10.00 24.21 -23.76
N PHE A 65 10.65 23.14 -23.29
CA PHE A 65 10.43 21.81 -23.83
C PHE A 65 9.05 21.23 -23.47
N MET A 66 8.54 21.51 -22.27
CA MET A 66 7.17 21.14 -21.86
C MET A 66 6.12 21.79 -22.78
N LYS A 67 6.30 23.08 -23.11
CA LYS A 67 5.42 23.80 -24.03
C LYS A 67 5.50 23.22 -25.44
N GLU A 68 6.69 22.86 -25.90
CA GLU A 68 6.88 22.18 -27.18
C GLU A 68 6.11 20.85 -27.25
N LEU A 69 6.24 20.00 -26.23
CA LEU A 69 5.48 18.75 -26.16
C LEU A 69 3.98 19.03 -26.09
N ASN A 70 3.53 20.00 -25.30
CA ASN A 70 2.12 20.37 -25.23
C ASN A 70 1.55 20.74 -26.61
N ASP A 71 2.24 21.61 -27.34
CA ASP A 71 1.84 22.06 -28.68
C ASP A 71 1.83 20.90 -29.69
N ASN A 72 2.83 20.01 -29.61
CA ASN A 72 2.88 18.81 -30.45
C ASN A 72 1.70 17.87 -30.16
N SER A 73 1.34 17.67 -28.89
CA SER A 73 0.19 16.85 -28.50
C SER A 73 -1.10 17.38 -29.13
N HIS A 74 -1.39 18.68 -29.03
CA HIS A 74 -2.59 19.27 -29.63
C HIS A 74 -2.56 19.30 -31.16
N LYS A 75 -1.38 19.37 -31.77
CA LYS A 75 -1.24 19.27 -33.23
C LYS A 75 -1.55 17.85 -33.73
N LEU A 76 -1.10 16.83 -33.00
CA LEU A 76 -1.30 15.42 -33.35
C LEU A 76 -2.70 14.93 -33.02
N ASP A 77 -3.25 15.36 -31.88
CA ASP A 77 -4.57 15.00 -31.41
C ASP A 77 -5.24 16.19 -30.69
N PRO A 78 -5.95 17.06 -31.43
CA PRO A 78 -6.67 18.18 -30.83
C PRO A 78 -7.91 17.76 -30.04
N SER A 79 -8.29 16.47 -30.05
CA SER A 79 -9.51 15.99 -29.38
C SER A 79 -9.32 15.65 -27.90
N ARG A 80 -8.07 15.62 -27.42
CA ARG A 80 -7.72 15.25 -26.05
C ARG A 80 -6.86 16.32 -25.39
N VAL A 81 -6.90 16.32 -24.07
CA VAL A 81 -6.16 17.26 -23.23
C VAL A 81 -4.81 16.70 -22.81
N THR A 82 -3.87 17.57 -22.46
CA THR A 82 -2.57 17.21 -21.92
C THR A 82 -2.55 17.24 -20.40
N THR A 83 -1.62 16.49 -19.80
CA THR A 83 -1.44 16.48 -18.36
C THR A 83 0.02 16.30 -17.95
N ILE A 84 0.37 16.76 -16.75
CA ILE A 84 1.60 16.40 -16.06
C ILE A 84 1.34 16.22 -14.58
N ARG A 85 2.26 15.52 -13.92
CA ARG A 85 2.27 15.38 -12.47
C ARG A 85 3.52 15.99 -11.84
N ARG A 86 3.32 16.79 -10.78
CA ARG A 86 4.33 17.42 -9.92
C ARG A 86 5.44 18.14 -10.69
N CYS A 87 5.09 19.30 -11.22
CA CYS A 87 6.03 20.31 -11.70
C CYS A 87 5.35 21.67 -11.64
N ASP A 88 5.30 22.25 -10.44
CA ASP A 88 4.46 23.44 -10.15
C ASP A 88 4.77 24.62 -11.08
N PHE A 89 6.05 24.80 -11.44
CA PHE A 89 6.50 25.85 -12.34
C PHE A 89 6.18 25.57 -13.83
N CYS A 90 5.48 24.48 -14.15
CA CYS A 90 4.93 24.17 -15.48
C CYS A 90 3.41 23.97 -15.45
N SER A 91 2.75 24.22 -14.31
CA SER A 91 1.31 23.94 -14.13
C SER A 91 0.39 24.79 -15.03
N ASP A 92 0.89 25.91 -15.55
CA ASP A 92 0.22 26.82 -16.49
C ASP A 92 0.36 26.39 -17.97
N ILE A 93 1.16 25.37 -18.27
CA ILE A 93 1.46 24.96 -19.66
C ILE A 93 0.45 23.92 -20.18
N VAL A 94 0.04 22.98 -19.32
CA VAL A 94 -0.85 21.87 -19.68
C VAL A 94 -2.30 22.20 -19.39
N ASP A 95 -3.21 21.44 -20.00
CA ASP A 95 -4.64 21.61 -19.75
C ASP A 95 -5.04 21.14 -18.34
N VAL A 96 -4.55 19.98 -17.90
CA VAL A 96 -4.91 19.34 -16.61
C VAL A 96 -3.66 19.12 -15.76
N TYR A 97 -3.67 19.64 -14.53
CA TYR A 97 -2.52 19.54 -13.63
C TYR A 97 -2.78 18.63 -12.42
N SER A 98 -1.80 17.79 -12.10
CA SER A 98 -1.74 17.04 -10.84
C SER A 98 -0.58 17.52 -9.95
N PRO A 99 -0.83 18.07 -8.76
CA PRO A 99 0.21 18.31 -7.77
C PRO A 99 0.63 17.00 -7.06
N SER A 100 1.56 17.11 -6.12
CA SER A 100 1.85 16.05 -5.14
C SER A 100 1.01 16.24 -3.88
N ILE A 101 0.10 15.31 -3.60
CA ILE A 101 -0.71 15.26 -2.37
C ILE A 101 -0.66 13.82 -1.83
N TRP A 102 0.12 13.61 -0.78
CA TRP A 102 0.35 12.32 -0.11
C TRP A 102 -0.01 12.40 1.38
N ALA A 103 -1.19 12.97 1.65
CA ALA A 103 -1.71 13.20 2.99
C ALA A 103 -1.70 11.91 3.82
N GLY A 104 -0.95 11.90 4.92
CA GLY A 104 -0.84 10.74 5.79
C GLY A 104 0.19 9.70 5.35
N TRP A 105 1.00 9.96 4.34
CA TRP A 105 2.10 9.06 3.97
C TRP A 105 3.46 9.76 4.01
N TYR A 106 3.77 10.55 2.97
CA TYR A 106 5.04 11.27 2.89
C TYR A 106 5.04 12.58 3.69
N SER A 107 3.87 13.16 3.94
CA SER A 107 3.73 14.35 4.77
C SER A 107 2.29 14.54 5.28
N GLY A 108 2.16 15.30 6.37
CA GLY A 108 0.87 15.59 7.00
C GLY A 108 0.10 14.34 7.47
N ARG A 109 -1.12 14.57 7.93
CA ARG A 109 -2.08 13.53 8.30
C ARG A 109 -3.03 13.25 7.13
N TYR A 110 -3.57 12.03 7.05
CA TYR A 110 -4.55 11.70 5.99
C TYR A 110 -5.81 12.56 6.09
N THR A 111 -6.11 13.10 7.28
CA THR A 111 -7.23 14.02 7.53
C THR A 111 -7.09 15.37 6.84
N GLU A 112 -5.89 15.74 6.38
CA GLU A 112 -5.63 16.98 5.63
C GLU A 112 -5.89 16.83 4.11
N TYR A 113 -6.38 15.65 3.67
CA TYR A 113 -6.59 15.33 2.26
C TYR A 113 -7.52 16.33 1.56
N LYS A 114 -8.71 16.57 2.11
CA LYS A 114 -9.71 17.46 1.50
C LYS A 114 -9.19 18.89 1.40
N ASP A 115 -8.72 19.47 2.49
CA ASP A 115 -8.18 20.83 2.52
C ASP A 115 -7.00 21.02 1.55
N SER A 116 -6.10 20.03 1.47
CA SER A 116 -4.98 20.06 0.53
C SER A 116 -5.48 20.03 -0.93
N THR A 117 -6.51 19.25 -1.19
CA THR A 117 -7.09 19.08 -2.52
C THR A 117 -7.86 20.33 -2.96
N ASP A 118 -8.72 20.86 -2.11
CA ASP A 118 -9.50 22.08 -2.37
C ASP A 118 -8.58 23.29 -2.65
N LYS A 119 -7.47 23.40 -1.93
CA LYS A 119 -6.45 24.43 -2.18
C LYS A 119 -5.88 24.35 -3.61
N TRP A 120 -5.68 23.14 -4.13
CA TRP A 120 -5.14 22.94 -5.47
C TRP A 120 -6.20 23.11 -6.55
N ILE A 121 -7.43 22.66 -6.31
CA ILE A 121 -8.57 22.94 -7.19
C ILE A 121 -8.72 24.46 -7.41
N GLY A 122 -8.53 25.28 -6.36
CA GLY A 122 -8.57 26.74 -6.48
C GLY A 122 -7.35 27.40 -7.15
N LYS A 123 -6.28 26.66 -7.45
CA LYS A 123 -5.00 27.20 -7.96
C LYS A 123 -4.77 26.93 -9.45
N VAL A 124 -5.40 25.90 -10.03
CA VAL A 124 -5.22 25.51 -11.44
C VAL A 124 -6.56 25.47 -12.16
N ASN A 125 -6.54 25.63 -13.49
CA ASN A 125 -7.76 25.67 -14.30
C ASN A 125 -8.50 24.33 -14.27
N HIS A 126 -7.78 23.23 -14.47
CA HIS A 126 -8.31 21.87 -14.38
C HIS A 126 -7.39 21.02 -13.49
N PHE A 127 -7.97 20.49 -12.43
CA PHE A 127 -7.28 19.67 -11.46
C PHE A 127 -7.58 18.20 -11.70
N PHE A 128 -6.60 17.32 -11.51
CA PHE A 128 -6.79 15.88 -11.33
C PHE A 128 -5.77 15.39 -10.31
N HIS A 129 -6.18 14.56 -9.35
CA HIS A 129 -5.22 14.07 -8.33
C HIS A 129 -4.63 12.71 -8.72
N ALA A 130 -3.50 12.74 -9.40
CA ALA A 130 -2.70 11.55 -9.66
C ALA A 130 -1.73 11.26 -8.50
N GLU A 131 -1.80 10.04 -7.99
CA GLU A 131 -1.01 9.44 -6.93
C GLU A 131 -1.31 9.92 -5.50
N TRP A 132 -1.81 8.96 -4.71
CA TRP A 132 -1.97 9.01 -3.26
C TRP A 132 -2.01 7.58 -2.71
N GLY A 133 -2.00 7.42 -1.39
CA GLY A 133 -1.97 6.12 -0.72
C GLY A 133 -0.72 5.95 0.15
N GLY A 134 -0.37 4.70 0.46
CA GLY A 134 0.80 4.37 1.27
C GLY A 134 1.14 2.89 1.20
N ASP A 135 2.33 2.52 1.68
CA ASP A 135 2.78 1.13 1.64
C ASP A 135 2.09 0.33 2.75
N SER A 136 1.67 -0.89 2.42
CA SER A 136 1.28 -1.91 3.39
C SER A 136 2.04 -3.19 3.11
N HIS A 137 2.70 -3.70 4.15
CA HIS A 137 3.23 -5.05 4.12
C HIS A 137 2.06 -6.02 4.27
N ALA A 138 1.70 -6.70 3.17
CA ALA A 138 0.61 -7.67 3.19
C ALA A 138 0.74 -8.64 4.36
N ARG A 139 -0.38 -8.89 5.05
CA ARG A 139 -0.51 -9.73 6.26
C ARG A 139 0.00 -9.09 7.56
N ARG A 140 0.52 -7.87 7.53
CA ARG A 140 0.88 -7.11 8.74
C ARG A 140 -0.29 -6.27 9.20
N PHE A 141 -0.71 -6.48 10.44
CA PHE A 141 -1.81 -5.75 11.08
C PHE A 141 -1.35 -5.10 12.38
N ALA A 142 -2.14 -4.15 12.87
CA ALA A 142 -1.89 -3.49 14.14
C ALA A 142 -3.20 -3.25 14.89
N GLU A 143 -3.16 -3.44 16.20
CA GLU A 143 -4.24 -3.07 17.13
C GLU A 143 -4.35 -1.55 17.30
N ASN A 144 -3.22 -0.83 17.20
CA ASN A 144 -3.17 0.63 17.31
C ASN A 144 -2.39 1.25 16.13
N PRO A 145 -2.97 1.24 14.91
CA PRO A 145 -2.30 1.72 13.69
C PRO A 145 -2.03 3.24 13.68
N GLU A 146 -2.61 4.00 14.60
CA GLU A 146 -2.53 5.47 14.62
C GLU A 146 -1.52 6.03 15.64
N SER A 147 -0.81 5.17 16.37
CA SER A 147 0.12 5.55 17.43
C SER A 147 1.19 6.59 17.03
N MET A 148 1.51 6.68 15.74
CA MET A 148 2.44 7.66 15.18
C MET A 148 1.77 8.89 14.56
N VAL A 149 0.48 8.83 14.22
CA VAL A 149 -0.25 9.92 13.56
C VAL A 149 -0.31 11.16 14.44
N GLU A 150 -0.53 10.99 15.75
CA GLU A 150 -0.59 12.09 16.72
C GLU A 150 0.71 12.90 16.81
N LYS A 151 1.84 12.27 16.48
CA LYS A 151 3.17 12.90 16.50
C LYS A 151 3.50 13.65 15.21
N ILE A 152 2.63 13.60 14.21
CA ILE A 152 2.81 14.27 12.92
C ILE A 152 2.24 15.69 13.02
N ASP A 153 3.07 16.68 12.68
CA ASP A 153 2.68 18.08 12.54
C ASP A 153 1.59 18.24 11.46
N VAL A 154 0.58 19.05 11.76
CA VAL A 154 -0.47 19.45 10.79
C VAL A 154 -0.18 20.84 10.22
N GLY A 155 -0.77 21.16 9.06
CA GLY A 155 -0.68 22.48 8.44
C GLY A 155 0.65 22.77 7.73
N GLN A 156 1.53 21.76 7.58
CA GLN A 156 2.84 21.88 6.92
C GLN A 156 2.81 21.49 5.43
N GLY A 157 1.62 21.12 4.94
CA GLY A 157 1.39 20.59 3.59
C GLY A 157 1.56 19.07 3.53
N THR A 158 1.06 18.50 2.43
CA THR A 158 0.93 17.04 2.24
C THR A 158 1.76 16.51 1.08
N ALA A 159 2.52 17.37 0.40
CA ALA A 159 3.35 17.00 -0.75
C ALA A 159 4.55 16.13 -0.35
N GLU A 160 4.93 15.21 -1.23
CA GLU A 160 6.24 14.55 -1.13
C GLU A 160 7.34 15.58 -1.38
N LYS A 161 8.37 15.59 -0.53
CA LYS A 161 9.55 16.44 -0.69
C LYS A 161 10.83 15.64 -0.53
N GLY A 162 11.80 15.89 -1.41
CA GLY A 162 13.12 15.26 -1.36
C GLY A 162 13.02 13.73 -1.33
N LYS A 163 13.80 13.08 -0.46
CA LYS A 163 13.87 11.61 -0.37
C LYS A 163 12.84 11.00 0.60
N ALA A 164 11.70 11.67 0.86
CA ALA A 164 10.69 11.21 1.82
C ALA A 164 10.17 9.78 1.53
N TYR A 165 10.30 9.33 0.28
CA TYR A 165 10.04 7.95 -0.12
C TYR A 165 10.98 6.90 0.49
N LYS A 166 12.18 7.26 0.95
CA LYS A 166 13.09 6.34 1.62
C LYS A 166 12.81 6.34 3.12
N SER A 167 12.52 5.18 3.68
CA SER A 167 12.38 4.99 5.14
C SER A 167 13.69 5.28 5.88
N SER A 168 14.83 5.09 5.21
CA SER A 168 16.16 5.42 5.76
C SER A 168 16.49 6.92 5.78
N SER A 169 15.67 7.77 5.17
CA SER A 169 15.95 9.22 5.12
C SER A 169 15.47 9.95 6.38
N GLY A 170 16.26 10.92 6.84
CA GLY A 170 15.95 11.73 8.03
C GLY A 170 14.74 12.67 7.87
N GLY A 171 14.68 13.69 8.74
CA GLY A 171 13.62 14.70 8.75
C GLY A 171 12.46 14.39 9.70
N LYS A 172 11.40 15.18 9.58
CA LYS A 172 10.20 15.13 10.47
C LYS A 172 9.54 13.74 10.51
N VAL A 173 8.78 13.53 11.58
CA VAL A 173 7.95 12.32 11.74
C VAL A 173 6.94 12.24 10.60
N ARG A 174 6.82 11.08 9.98
CA ARG A 174 5.87 10.80 8.88
C ARG A 174 5.62 9.30 8.76
N MET A 175 4.45 8.89 8.29
CA MET A 175 4.09 7.47 8.25
C MET A 175 4.95 6.64 7.28
N SER A 176 5.45 7.22 6.20
CA SER A 176 6.36 6.51 5.28
C SER A 176 7.69 6.09 5.92
N LYS A 177 8.06 6.72 7.05
CA LYS A 177 9.32 6.48 7.77
C LYS A 177 9.07 5.78 9.10
N ASP A 178 8.12 6.31 9.87
CA ASP A 178 7.91 5.95 11.27
C ASP A 178 6.68 5.05 11.49
N GLY A 179 5.83 4.89 10.47
CA GLY A 179 4.68 4.00 10.52
C GLY A 179 5.08 2.53 10.52
N ASP A 180 4.18 1.67 10.98
CA ASP A 180 4.38 0.22 11.03
C ASP A 180 4.22 -0.50 9.67
N TRP A 181 3.71 0.22 8.66
CA TRP A 181 3.37 -0.29 7.34
C TRP A 181 2.32 -1.41 7.40
N SER A 182 1.42 -1.34 8.38
CA SER A 182 0.31 -2.28 8.53
C SER A 182 -0.81 -2.01 7.53
N GLU A 183 -1.52 -3.06 7.14
CA GLU A 183 -2.80 -2.95 6.44
C GLU A 183 -3.85 -2.23 7.29
N SER A 184 -3.75 -2.30 8.63
CA SER A 184 -4.62 -1.56 9.55
C SER A 184 -4.51 -0.04 9.37
N TYR A 185 -3.30 0.50 9.23
CA TYR A 185 -3.13 1.94 8.97
C TYR A 185 -3.60 2.32 7.56
N MET A 186 -3.26 1.51 6.55
CA MET A 186 -3.74 1.74 5.20
C MET A 186 -5.26 1.69 5.09
N ALA A 187 -5.92 0.86 5.89
CA ALA A 187 -7.37 0.81 5.93
C ALA A 187 -7.98 2.16 6.33
N ASN A 188 -7.46 2.79 7.41
CA ASN A 188 -7.90 4.13 7.83
C ASN A 188 -7.65 5.18 6.75
N LEU A 189 -6.45 5.17 6.16
CA LEU A 189 -6.07 6.14 5.14
C LEU A 189 -6.99 6.05 3.92
N PHE A 190 -7.21 4.85 3.37
CA PHE A 190 -8.03 4.67 2.18
C PHE A 190 -9.51 4.95 2.44
N ASP A 191 -10.06 4.44 3.55
CA ASP A 191 -11.44 4.70 3.98
C ASP A 191 -11.71 6.21 4.13
N TRP A 192 -10.79 6.92 4.78
CA TRP A 192 -10.89 8.38 4.92
C TRP A 192 -10.92 9.11 3.58
N HIS A 193 -9.97 8.80 2.69
CA HIS A 193 -9.93 9.46 1.39
C HIS A 193 -11.22 9.19 0.58
N LEU A 194 -11.69 7.94 0.57
CA LEU A 194 -12.88 7.56 -0.20
C LEU A 194 -14.15 8.23 0.34
N LYS A 195 -14.35 8.30 1.66
CA LYS A 195 -15.51 9.02 2.22
C LYS A 195 -15.43 10.53 2.05
N GLU A 196 -14.24 11.12 2.09
CA GLU A 196 -14.08 12.56 1.82
C GLU A 196 -14.45 12.91 0.37
N GLN A 197 -14.07 12.07 -0.60
CA GLN A 197 -14.37 12.26 -2.03
C GLN A 197 -15.88 12.38 -2.32
N GLU A 198 -16.74 11.68 -1.56
CA GLU A 198 -18.20 11.82 -1.67
C GLU A 198 -18.71 13.24 -1.35
N THR A 199 -17.91 14.05 -0.65
CA THR A 199 -18.26 15.40 -0.20
C THR A 199 -17.51 16.51 -0.95
N MET A 200 -16.89 16.17 -2.07
CA MET A 200 -16.04 17.08 -2.88
C MET A 200 -16.63 17.22 -4.28
N PRO A 201 -17.74 17.96 -4.47
CA PRO A 201 -18.44 18.03 -5.77
C PRO A 201 -17.62 18.67 -6.90
N ASN A 202 -16.56 19.41 -6.58
CA ASN A 202 -15.66 20.03 -7.54
C ASN A 202 -14.44 19.15 -7.88
N LEU A 203 -14.33 17.97 -7.27
CA LEU A 203 -13.26 17.02 -7.58
C LEU A 203 -13.57 16.32 -8.90
N THR A 204 -12.69 16.47 -9.89
CA THR A 204 -12.76 15.70 -11.14
C THR A 204 -12.60 14.21 -10.89
N GLY A 205 -11.65 13.84 -10.02
CA GLY A 205 -11.33 12.48 -9.62
C GLY A 205 -9.92 12.37 -9.07
N SER A 206 -9.56 11.15 -8.68
CA SER A 206 -8.20 10.83 -8.24
C SER A 206 -7.77 9.44 -8.71
N ALA A 207 -6.47 9.19 -8.75
CA ALA A 207 -5.90 7.86 -9.01
C ALA A 207 -4.96 7.46 -7.86
N GLN A 208 -5.36 6.44 -7.10
CA GLN A 208 -4.51 5.83 -6.08
C GLN A 208 -3.26 5.23 -6.73
N TRP A 209 -2.11 5.44 -6.10
CA TRP A 209 -0.84 4.86 -6.52
C TRP A 209 -0.47 3.75 -5.54
N ILE A 210 -0.68 2.47 -5.88
CA ILE A 210 -1.12 1.91 -7.17
C ILE A 210 -2.00 0.68 -6.95
N PHE A 211 -2.52 0.12 -8.04
CA PHE A 211 -3.29 -1.11 -7.99
C PHE A 211 -2.47 -2.33 -7.48
N LYS A 212 -1.27 -2.58 -7.99
CA LYS A 212 -0.51 -3.82 -7.73
C LYS A 212 0.94 -3.57 -7.34
N ASP A 213 1.42 -4.19 -6.26
CA ASP A 213 2.82 -4.11 -5.83
C ASP A 213 3.80 -4.38 -6.99
N PHE A 214 4.88 -3.58 -7.08
CA PHE A 214 5.85 -3.67 -8.18
C PHE A 214 7.29 -3.45 -7.72
N ALA A 215 8.23 -4.01 -8.49
CA ALA A 215 9.64 -3.91 -8.18
C ALA A 215 10.17 -2.49 -8.43
N THR A 216 11.06 -2.03 -7.56
CA THR A 216 11.79 -0.77 -7.73
C THR A 216 13.21 -0.91 -7.19
N PRO A 217 14.24 -0.46 -7.93
CA PRO A 217 15.62 -0.55 -7.47
C PRO A 217 15.93 0.41 -6.30
N LEU A 218 15.06 1.41 -6.07
CA LEU A 218 15.31 2.52 -5.15
C LEU A 218 15.04 2.18 -3.67
N ARG A 219 14.50 0.99 -3.39
CA ARG A 219 14.01 0.60 -2.05
C ARG A 219 14.55 -0.77 -1.58
N PRO A 220 15.88 -0.96 -1.52
CA PRO A 220 16.45 -2.23 -1.06
C PRO A 220 16.04 -2.60 0.37
N GLU A 221 15.70 -1.63 1.21
CA GLU A 221 15.38 -1.78 2.64
C GLU A 221 13.89 -1.96 2.97
N ASN A 222 13.00 -1.99 1.97
CA ASN A 222 11.56 -2.18 2.22
C ASN A 222 11.25 -3.55 2.87
N PRO A 223 10.11 -3.70 3.58
CA PRO A 223 9.71 -4.96 4.23
C PRO A 223 9.80 -6.19 3.32
N VAL A 224 9.38 -6.03 2.05
CA VAL A 224 9.85 -6.88 0.96
C VAL A 224 10.92 -6.09 0.19
N PRO A 225 12.18 -6.55 0.19
CA PRO A 225 13.27 -5.83 -0.45
C PRO A 225 13.00 -5.54 -1.93
N ARG A 226 13.31 -4.30 -2.36
CA ARG A 226 13.16 -3.81 -3.74
C ARG A 226 11.72 -3.83 -4.26
N MET A 227 10.73 -3.79 -3.37
CA MET A 227 9.32 -3.72 -3.74
C MET A 227 8.70 -2.42 -3.25
N ASN A 228 7.97 -1.72 -4.12
CA ASN A 228 6.98 -0.73 -3.70
C ASN A 228 5.70 -1.49 -3.34
N GLN A 229 5.26 -1.31 -2.09
CA GLN A 229 4.21 -2.12 -1.46
C GLN A 229 2.90 -1.33 -1.28
N LYS A 230 2.70 -0.28 -2.07
CA LYS A 230 1.47 0.54 -2.07
C LYS A 230 0.29 -0.09 -2.81
N GLY A 231 0.48 -1.28 -3.39
CA GLY A 231 -0.54 -2.02 -4.10
C GLY A 231 -1.77 -2.29 -3.24
N LEU A 232 -2.94 -2.25 -3.86
CA LEU A 232 -4.18 -2.84 -3.34
C LEU A 232 -4.15 -4.37 -3.43
N ILE A 233 -3.32 -4.91 -4.33
CA ILE A 233 -3.02 -6.33 -4.46
C ILE A 233 -1.52 -6.57 -4.42
N GLU A 234 -1.11 -7.74 -3.95
CA GLU A 234 0.27 -8.22 -4.00
C GLU A 234 0.74 -8.42 -5.45
N ARG A 235 2.06 -8.55 -5.65
CA ARG A 235 2.67 -8.64 -6.98
C ARG A 235 2.16 -9.83 -7.83
N ASP A 236 1.77 -10.92 -7.17
CA ASP A 236 1.20 -12.12 -7.79
C ASP A 236 -0.31 -12.00 -8.07
N GLY A 237 -0.95 -10.90 -7.66
CA GLY A 237 -2.38 -10.65 -7.84
C GLY A 237 -3.24 -10.98 -6.62
N THR A 238 -2.67 -11.48 -5.53
CA THR A 238 -3.41 -11.75 -4.29
C THR A 238 -3.98 -10.44 -3.71
N PRO A 239 -5.31 -10.32 -3.51
CA PRO A 239 -5.88 -9.11 -2.94
C PRO A 239 -5.44 -8.87 -1.49
N LYS A 240 -5.05 -7.63 -1.18
CA LYS A 240 -4.89 -7.17 0.21
C LYS A 240 -6.24 -6.75 0.77
N GLU A 241 -6.32 -6.45 2.06
CA GLU A 241 -7.56 -5.94 2.66
C GLU A 241 -8.00 -4.61 2.05
N SER A 242 -7.03 -3.77 1.64
CA SER A 242 -7.29 -2.50 0.97
C SER A 242 -8.09 -2.66 -0.33
N TYR A 243 -7.92 -3.74 -1.09
CA TYR A 243 -8.73 -4.01 -2.28
C TYR A 243 -10.24 -3.97 -1.98
N TYR A 244 -10.65 -4.59 -0.88
CA TYR A 244 -12.05 -4.70 -0.50
C TYR A 244 -12.61 -3.38 0.06
N ILE A 245 -11.75 -2.51 0.58
CA ILE A 245 -12.14 -1.15 0.96
C ILE A 245 -12.58 -0.39 -0.28
N PHE A 246 -11.75 -0.34 -1.33
CA PHE A 246 -12.13 0.27 -2.61
C PHE A 246 -13.38 -0.38 -3.21
N GLN A 247 -13.46 -1.71 -3.20
CA GLN A 247 -14.63 -2.42 -3.72
C GLN A 247 -15.92 -2.05 -2.97
N SER A 248 -15.85 -1.85 -1.64
CA SER A 248 -17.02 -1.48 -0.82
C SER A 248 -17.54 -0.04 -1.04
N PHE A 249 -16.73 0.83 -1.65
CA PHE A 249 -17.12 2.20 -2.02
C PHE A 249 -17.49 2.31 -3.51
N TRP A 250 -16.85 1.55 -4.40
CA TRP A 250 -16.93 1.78 -5.85
C TRP A 250 -17.72 0.72 -6.64
N SER A 251 -17.97 -0.46 -6.07
CA SER A 251 -18.68 -1.52 -6.78
C SER A 251 -20.19 -1.44 -6.53
N ASP A 252 -20.99 -1.62 -7.57
CA ASP A 252 -22.44 -1.85 -7.44
C ASP A 252 -22.77 -3.30 -7.07
N LYS A 253 -21.89 -4.25 -7.39
CA LYS A 253 -22.10 -5.66 -7.06
C LYS A 253 -22.04 -5.84 -5.53
N PRO A 254 -23.09 -6.41 -4.88
CA PRO A 254 -23.08 -6.65 -3.45
C PRO A 254 -21.85 -7.45 -3.00
N MET A 255 -21.17 -6.95 -1.97
CA MET A 255 -20.01 -7.59 -1.37
C MET A 255 -19.97 -7.33 0.13
N ILE A 256 -19.31 -8.23 0.86
CA ILE A 256 -19.08 -8.12 2.30
C ILE A 256 -17.70 -8.71 2.62
N ARG A 257 -16.92 -7.99 3.43
CA ARG A 257 -15.58 -8.38 3.83
C ARG A 257 -15.35 -8.04 5.31
N LEU A 258 -15.20 -9.05 6.15
CA LEU A 258 -14.60 -8.88 7.48
C LEU A 258 -13.14 -8.49 7.31
N PHE A 259 -12.70 -7.42 7.99
CA PHE A 259 -11.31 -7.00 7.93
C PHE A 259 -10.42 -7.95 8.77
N GLY A 260 -9.36 -8.49 8.16
CA GLY A 260 -8.34 -9.29 8.85
C GLY A 260 -8.38 -10.78 8.57
N HIS A 261 -8.65 -11.21 7.33
CA HIS A 261 -8.58 -12.64 6.94
C HIS A 261 -7.20 -13.23 7.13
N GLU A 262 -6.16 -12.43 6.91
CA GLU A 262 -4.77 -12.83 7.13
C GLU A 262 -4.26 -12.47 8.53
N TRP A 263 -5.11 -11.85 9.38
CA TRP A 263 -4.76 -11.47 10.74
C TRP A 263 -5.01 -12.64 11.69
N GLN A 264 -4.01 -13.52 11.82
CA GLN A 264 -4.17 -14.77 12.56
C GLN A 264 -4.50 -14.59 14.05
N THR A 265 -3.86 -13.62 14.70
CA THR A 265 -3.97 -13.43 16.16
C THR A 265 -4.03 -11.95 16.51
N ARG A 266 -5.12 -11.57 17.17
CA ARG A 266 -5.32 -10.28 17.82
C ARG A 266 -4.78 -10.29 19.25
N SER A 267 -4.59 -9.10 19.81
CA SER A 267 -3.99 -8.98 21.14
C SER A 267 -4.54 -7.81 21.94
N GLY A 268 -4.54 -7.94 23.27
CA GLY A 268 -5.01 -6.90 24.17
C GLY A 268 -5.16 -7.43 25.58
N LYS A 269 -5.65 -6.62 26.51
CA LYS A 269 -5.87 -7.07 27.89
C LYS A 269 -7.02 -8.09 27.96
N PRO A 270 -7.04 -8.98 28.97
CA PRO A 270 -8.21 -9.81 29.23
C PRO A 270 -9.47 -8.94 29.38
N GLY A 271 -10.54 -9.28 28.66
CA GLY A 271 -11.80 -8.55 28.70
C GLY A 271 -11.81 -7.21 27.96
N GLU A 272 -10.71 -6.81 27.31
CA GLU A 272 -10.67 -5.62 26.46
C GLU A 272 -11.55 -5.81 25.23
N ALA A 273 -12.47 -4.87 25.00
CA ALA A 273 -13.28 -4.88 23.80
C ALA A 273 -12.44 -4.45 22.58
N LYS A 274 -12.50 -5.23 21.52
CA LYS A 274 -11.78 -5.03 20.27
C LYS A 274 -12.71 -4.55 19.17
N GLU A 275 -12.22 -3.61 18.38
CA GLU A 275 -12.95 -3.12 17.22
C GLU A 275 -12.89 -4.14 16.08
N ILE A 276 -14.05 -4.64 15.65
CA ILE A 276 -14.21 -5.48 14.45
C ILE A 276 -14.84 -4.62 13.36
N ARG A 277 -14.26 -4.62 12.18
CA ARG A 277 -14.73 -3.82 11.03
C ARG A 277 -15.17 -4.73 9.90
N VAL A 278 -16.20 -4.29 9.19
CA VAL A 278 -16.68 -4.91 7.96
C VAL A 278 -16.70 -3.86 6.87
N TYR A 279 -16.03 -4.14 5.74
CA TYR A 279 -16.15 -3.33 4.53
C TYR A 279 -17.21 -3.97 3.62
N SER A 280 -18.27 -3.23 3.34
CA SER A 280 -19.40 -3.69 2.53
C SER A 280 -20.11 -2.50 1.87
N ASN A 281 -20.68 -2.74 0.68
CA ASN A 281 -21.61 -1.82 0.02
C ASN A 281 -23.09 -2.12 0.34
N CYS A 282 -23.37 -3.15 1.16
CA CYS A 282 -24.73 -3.50 1.55
C CYS A 282 -25.27 -2.50 2.60
N ALA A 283 -26.58 -2.28 2.60
CA ALA A 283 -27.21 -1.25 3.44
C ALA A 283 -27.13 -1.57 4.95
N GLU A 284 -27.22 -2.85 5.31
CA GLU A 284 -27.28 -3.32 6.70
C GLU A 284 -26.48 -4.60 6.87
N VAL A 285 -25.61 -4.64 7.87
CA VAL A 285 -24.79 -5.79 8.20
C VAL A 285 -24.99 -6.17 9.66
N GLU A 286 -25.15 -7.46 9.92
CA GLU A 286 -25.08 -8.05 11.26
C GLU A 286 -23.71 -8.66 11.50
N LEU A 287 -23.10 -8.40 12.65
CA LEU A 287 -21.93 -9.14 13.12
C LEU A 287 -22.36 -10.21 14.11
N ILE A 288 -21.82 -11.41 13.97
CA ILE A 288 -22.00 -12.55 14.86
C ILE A 288 -20.63 -12.97 15.38
N VAL A 289 -20.49 -13.02 16.70
CA VAL A 289 -19.25 -13.38 17.42
C VAL A 289 -19.52 -14.65 18.22
N ASN A 290 -18.82 -15.73 17.90
CA ASN A 290 -18.98 -17.03 18.57
C ASN A 290 -20.44 -17.49 18.67
N GLY A 291 -21.19 -17.32 17.57
CA GLY A 291 -22.61 -17.68 17.47
C GLY A 291 -23.59 -16.69 18.10
N LYS A 292 -23.12 -15.59 18.71
CA LYS A 292 -23.98 -14.56 19.31
C LYS A 292 -23.97 -13.28 18.47
N SER A 293 -25.14 -12.72 18.20
CA SER A 293 -25.25 -11.44 17.51
C SER A 293 -24.60 -10.32 18.34
N ALA A 294 -23.79 -9.50 17.68
CA ALA A 294 -23.29 -8.22 18.18
C ALA A 294 -24.15 -7.04 17.67
N GLY A 295 -25.27 -7.32 17.00
CA GLY A 295 -26.22 -6.34 16.50
C GLY A 295 -26.02 -5.96 15.02
N VAL A 296 -27.10 -5.41 14.45
CA VAL A 296 -27.14 -4.90 13.07
C VAL A 296 -26.69 -3.44 13.04
N LYS A 297 -25.88 -3.07 12.05
CA LYS A 297 -25.51 -1.68 11.77
C LYS A 297 -25.86 -1.31 10.34
N LYS A 298 -26.24 -0.04 10.16
CA LYS A 298 -26.54 0.55 8.86
C LYS A 298 -25.28 1.20 8.28
N ARG A 299 -25.06 1.01 6.98
CA ARG A 299 -23.96 1.65 6.27
C ARG A 299 -24.24 3.15 6.12
N ASN A 300 -23.27 3.96 6.50
CA ASN A 300 -23.20 5.39 6.25
C ASN A 300 -21.73 5.75 6.01
N SER A 301 -21.35 6.06 4.77
CA SER A 301 -19.95 6.37 4.39
C SER A 301 -19.32 7.44 5.28
N GLN A 302 -20.12 8.41 5.75
CA GLN A 302 -19.63 9.52 6.56
C GLN A 302 -19.44 9.17 8.05
N ASP A 303 -19.96 8.02 8.52
CA ASP A 303 -19.70 7.48 9.85
C ASP A 303 -18.37 6.71 9.86
N PHE A 304 -17.25 7.43 9.75
CA PHE A 304 -15.91 6.84 9.73
C PHE A 304 -15.52 6.22 11.09
N PRO A 305 -14.77 5.09 11.12
CA PRO A 305 -14.37 4.25 9.99
C PRO A 305 -15.39 3.17 9.62
N ALA A 306 -15.10 2.47 8.52
CA ALA A 306 -15.85 1.37 7.92
C ALA A 306 -17.31 1.72 7.60
N ALA A 307 -17.57 2.98 7.25
CA ALA A 307 -18.92 3.47 6.95
C ALA A 307 -19.97 3.09 8.02
N GLY A 308 -19.61 3.16 9.31
CA GLY A 308 -20.46 2.79 10.43
C GLY A 308 -20.44 1.30 10.79
N LEU A 309 -19.96 0.43 9.90
CA LEU A 309 -19.96 -1.03 10.04
C LEU A 309 -18.78 -1.51 10.89
N ARG A 310 -18.74 -1.07 12.14
CA ARG A 310 -17.74 -1.43 13.15
C ARG A 310 -18.38 -1.77 14.49
N TRP A 311 -17.88 -2.76 15.20
CA TRP A 311 -18.39 -3.21 16.50
C TRP A 311 -17.28 -3.27 17.52
N SER A 312 -17.59 -2.96 18.78
CA SER A 312 -16.69 -3.21 19.91
C SER A 312 -17.13 -4.50 20.59
N VAL A 313 -16.30 -5.55 20.53
CA VAL A 313 -16.65 -6.89 21.04
C VAL A 313 -15.52 -7.47 21.87
N VAL A 314 -15.84 -8.18 22.94
CA VAL A 314 -14.84 -8.92 23.73
C VAL A 314 -14.58 -10.26 23.05
N LEU A 315 -13.30 -10.56 22.80
CA LEU A 315 -12.84 -11.83 22.26
C LEU A 315 -12.43 -12.76 23.41
N ASN A 316 -12.72 -14.05 23.26
CA ASN A 316 -12.24 -15.09 24.17
C ASN A 316 -10.74 -15.30 23.96
N GLU A 317 -9.98 -15.60 25.03
CA GLU A 317 -8.60 -16.07 24.86
C GLU A 317 -8.56 -17.28 23.91
N GLY A 318 -7.59 -17.31 23.00
CA GLY A 318 -7.52 -18.33 21.96
C GLY A 318 -8.51 -18.08 20.80
N PRO A 319 -9.08 -19.13 20.19
CA PRO A 319 -9.82 -18.99 18.93
C PRO A 319 -11.20 -18.34 19.11
N ASN A 320 -11.54 -17.48 18.16
CA ASN A 320 -12.85 -16.85 18.00
C ASN A 320 -13.34 -17.01 16.57
N GLN A 321 -14.65 -17.21 16.41
CA GLN A 321 -15.33 -17.24 15.11
C GLN A 321 -16.09 -15.94 14.92
N LEU A 322 -15.78 -15.21 13.85
CA LEU A 322 -16.44 -13.97 13.48
C LEU A 322 -17.15 -14.18 12.15
N LYS A 323 -18.44 -13.86 12.09
CA LYS A 323 -19.24 -13.93 10.88
C LYS A 323 -19.99 -12.63 10.67
N ALA A 324 -19.92 -12.08 9.47
CA ALA A 324 -20.69 -10.91 9.08
C ALA A 324 -21.73 -11.31 8.02
N VAL A 325 -22.96 -10.79 8.13
CA VAL A 325 -24.07 -11.12 7.23
C VAL A 325 -24.72 -9.85 6.74
N ALA A 326 -24.78 -9.66 5.41
CA ALA A 326 -25.59 -8.61 4.80
C ALA A 326 -27.06 -9.02 4.87
N VAL A 327 -27.89 -8.23 5.57
CA VAL A 327 -29.24 -8.66 6.00
C VAL A 327 -30.17 -8.89 4.81
N LYS A 328 -30.13 -8.01 3.80
CA LYS A 328 -31.03 -8.07 2.64
C LYS A 328 -30.52 -9.02 1.56
N GLU A 329 -29.24 -8.94 1.25
CA GLU A 329 -28.59 -9.66 0.16
C GLU A 329 -28.27 -11.12 0.54
N LYS A 330 -28.29 -11.45 1.84
CA LYS A 330 -28.00 -12.77 2.40
C LYS A 330 -26.63 -13.32 2.00
N ILE A 331 -25.69 -12.45 1.69
CA ILE A 331 -24.27 -12.79 1.54
C ILE A 331 -23.59 -12.69 2.90
N SER A 332 -22.60 -13.53 3.14
CA SER A 332 -21.87 -13.53 4.39
C SER A 332 -20.38 -13.77 4.17
N ASP A 333 -19.59 -13.30 5.12
CA ASP A 333 -18.16 -13.56 5.21
C ASP A 333 -17.82 -14.06 6.62
N GLU A 334 -16.77 -14.86 6.76
CA GLU A 334 -16.41 -15.51 8.02
C GLU A 334 -14.90 -15.66 8.17
N ILE A 335 -14.39 -15.36 9.36
CA ILE A 335 -12.98 -15.59 9.73
C ILE A 335 -12.87 -16.28 11.09
N LYS A 336 -11.76 -17.00 11.28
CA LYS A 336 -11.31 -17.49 12.59
C LYS A 336 -10.08 -16.71 13.00
N VAL A 337 -10.10 -16.16 14.21
CA VAL A 337 -9.02 -15.32 14.72
C VAL A 337 -8.67 -15.71 16.16
N GLY A 338 -7.38 -15.82 16.44
CA GLY A 338 -6.88 -15.99 17.80
C GLY A 338 -6.92 -14.69 18.59
N TYR A 339 -6.99 -14.78 19.91
CA TYR A 339 -6.75 -13.67 20.83
C TYR A 339 -5.67 -14.07 21.83
N GLN A 340 -4.65 -13.24 21.97
CA GLN A 340 -3.57 -13.41 22.95
C GLN A 340 -3.61 -12.27 23.96
N SER A 341 -3.92 -12.58 25.21
CA SER A 341 -3.87 -11.60 26.29
C SER A 341 -2.55 -11.53 27.05
N ALA A 342 -1.71 -12.55 26.90
CA ALA A 342 -0.36 -12.53 27.42
C ALA A 342 0.47 -11.41 26.73
N SER A 343 0.99 -10.48 27.52
CA SER A 343 1.97 -9.49 27.06
C SER A 343 3.31 -10.16 26.77
N TRP A 344 4.03 -9.67 25.76
CA TRP A 344 5.36 -10.17 25.40
C TRP A 344 6.45 -9.15 25.69
N GLY A 345 7.66 -9.65 25.97
CA GLY A 345 8.88 -8.86 26.04
C GLY A 345 9.53 -8.67 24.67
N LYS A 346 10.83 -8.34 24.69
CA LYS A 346 11.62 -8.26 23.45
C LYS A 346 11.73 -9.64 22.79
N PRO A 347 11.77 -9.69 21.44
CA PRO A 347 12.06 -10.92 20.71
C PRO A 347 13.35 -11.58 21.21
N ALA A 348 13.29 -12.90 21.46
CA ALA A 348 14.41 -13.67 21.99
C ALA A 348 14.60 -15.03 21.30
N LYS A 349 13.58 -15.57 20.63
CA LYS A 349 13.63 -16.88 19.99
C LYS A 349 12.90 -16.91 18.65
N LEU A 350 13.57 -17.39 17.61
CA LEU A 350 12.94 -17.78 16.35
C LEU A 350 12.60 -19.27 16.38
N VAL A 351 11.54 -19.66 15.67
CA VAL A 351 11.17 -21.05 15.42
C VAL A 351 10.88 -21.20 13.94
N LEU A 352 11.46 -22.23 13.32
CA LEU A 352 11.18 -22.64 11.95
C LEU A 352 10.44 -23.98 11.98
N SER A 353 9.30 -24.07 11.30
CA SER A 353 8.46 -25.27 11.26
C SER A 353 7.86 -25.52 9.88
N GLU A 354 7.43 -26.76 9.62
CA GLU A 354 6.60 -27.08 8.45
C GLU A 354 5.13 -26.79 8.81
N LEU A 355 4.53 -25.81 8.13
CA LEU A 355 3.14 -25.44 8.33
C LEU A 355 2.19 -26.37 7.58
N SER A 356 2.54 -26.71 6.35
CA SER A 356 1.72 -27.57 5.49
C SER A 356 2.54 -28.15 4.36
N ARG A 357 2.02 -29.22 3.74
CA ARG A 357 2.59 -29.83 2.54
C ARG A 357 1.49 -30.27 1.60
N LYS A 358 1.67 -29.99 0.31
CA LYS A 358 0.78 -30.43 -0.76
C LYS A 358 1.59 -30.65 -2.05
N ASP A 359 1.39 -31.79 -2.70
CA ASP A 359 1.99 -32.11 -4.01
C ASP A 359 3.51 -31.91 -4.08
N GLY A 360 4.22 -32.27 -3.00
CA GLY A 360 5.68 -32.10 -2.88
C GLY A 360 6.15 -30.66 -2.65
N VAL A 361 5.23 -29.72 -2.41
CA VAL A 361 5.53 -28.35 -2.00
C VAL A 361 5.26 -28.21 -0.50
N VAL A 362 6.27 -27.81 0.26
CA VAL A 362 6.17 -27.50 1.69
C VAL A 362 6.01 -26.01 1.90
N THR A 363 5.20 -25.62 2.89
CA THR A 363 5.14 -24.25 3.40
C THR A 363 5.90 -24.21 4.71
N LEU A 364 6.98 -23.44 4.75
CA LEU A 364 7.76 -23.20 5.95
C LEU A 364 7.20 -21.99 6.68
N GLU A 365 7.15 -22.05 8.01
CA GLU A 365 6.72 -20.95 8.86
C GLU A 365 7.80 -20.57 9.86
N ALA A 366 8.14 -19.28 9.85
CA ALA A 366 8.90 -18.61 10.87
C ALA A 366 7.95 -17.97 11.89
N ARG A 367 8.20 -18.20 13.18
CA ARG A 367 7.56 -17.46 14.28
C ARG A 367 8.61 -16.92 15.24
N ILE A 368 8.32 -15.78 15.86
CA ILE A 368 9.20 -15.15 16.84
C ILE A 368 8.50 -15.01 18.19
N PHE A 369 9.24 -15.32 19.25
CA PHE A 369 8.78 -15.34 20.63
C PHE A 369 9.73 -14.58 21.53
N ASP A 370 9.22 -14.14 22.67
CA ASP A 370 10.02 -13.59 23.75
C ASP A 370 10.70 -14.71 24.58
N ALA A 371 11.46 -14.32 25.61
CA ALA A 371 12.17 -15.25 26.47
C ALA A 371 11.25 -16.17 27.30
N LYS A 372 9.95 -15.84 27.41
CA LYS A 372 8.93 -16.62 28.12
C LYS A 372 8.12 -17.51 27.18
N GLY A 373 8.40 -17.48 25.87
CA GLY A 373 7.67 -18.23 24.87
C GLY A 373 6.35 -17.60 24.43
N VAL A 374 6.11 -16.32 24.72
CA VAL A 374 4.94 -15.57 24.25
C VAL A 374 5.24 -15.02 22.85
N ALA A 375 4.29 -15.14 21.91
CA ALA A 375 4.49 -14.65 20.55
C ALA A 375 4.59 -13.13 20.53
N CYS A 376 5.59 -12.59 19.84
CA CYS A 376 5.76 -11.14 19.69
C CYS A 376 4.96 -10.63 18.49
N LEU A 377 3.69 -10.29 18.71
CA LEU A 377 2.72 -10.00 17.65
C LEU A 377 2.91 -8.63 16.97
N ASP A 378 3.89 -7.84 17.39
CA ASP A 378 4.31 -6.58 16.76
C ASP A 378 5.71 -6.66 16.11
N ALA A 379 6.37 -7.82 16.18
CA ALA A 379 7.72 -7.96 15.67
C ALA A 379 7.76 -7.89 14.13
N ALA A 380 8.68 -7.05 13.63
CA ALA A 380 8.93 -6.79 12.22
C ALA A 380 10.38 -7.09 11.81
N THR A 381 11.07 -7.96 12.56
CA THR A 381 12.46 -8.36 12.31
C THR A 381 12.65 -8.85 10.88
N LEU A 382 13.72 -8.42 10.20
CA LEU A 382 14.10 -8.99 8.91
C LEU A 382 14.65 -10.40 9.12
N VAL A 383 14.02 -11.38 8.50
CA VAL A 383 14.48 -12.78 8.52
C VAL A 383 14.89 -13.23 7.13
N ARG A 384 15.74 -14.26 7.06
CA ARG A 384 16.17 -14.89 5.82
C ARG A 384 15.97 -16.40 5.87
N PHE A 385 15.25 -16.93 4.89
CA PHE A 385 15.15 -18.36 4.60
C PHE A 385 16.28 -18.80 3.66
N ASP A 386 16.91 -19.93 3.97
CA ASP A 386 17.88 -20.59 3.10
C ASP A 386 17.67 -22.11 3.10
N LYS A 387 18.41 -22.82 2.22
CA LYS A 387 18.30 -24.28 2.10
C LYS A 387 19.62 -24.96 1.74
N VAL A 388 19.73 -26.23 2.13
CA VAL A 388 20.76 -27.17 1.69
C VAL A 388 20.09 -28.46 1.24
N GLY A 389 20.58 -29.06 0.16
CA GLY A 389 20.02 -30.26 -0.45
C GLY A 389 18.95 -29.99 -1.52
N ASP A 390 18.22 -31.04 -1.87
CA ASP A 390 17.38 -31.12 -3.06
C ASP A 390 15.99 -30.53 -2.83
N ALA A 391 15.95 -29.22 -2.61
CA ALA A 391 14.73 -28.42 -2.63
C ALA A 391 14.93 -27.16 -3.49
N GLN A 392 13.85 -26.48 -3.82
CA GLN A 392 13.86 -25.16 -4.46
C GLN A 392 12.92 -24.23 -3.68
N LEU A 393 13.46 -23.15 -3.11
CA LEU A 393 12.63 -22.08 -2.53
C LEU A 393 11.84 -21.41 -3.66
N LEU A 394 10.55 -21.19 -3.45
CA LEU A 394 9.70 -20.39 -4.32
C LEU A 394 9.83 -18.92 -3.91
N ASP A 395 10.97 -18.34 -4.26
CA ASP A 395 11.39 -17.00 -3.84
C ASP A 395 11.55 -16.02 -5.01
N ASN A 396 11.96 -14.78 -4.71
CA ASN A 396 12.09 -13.67 -5.68
C ASN A 396 10.77 -13.31 -6.39
N LEU A 397 9.63 -13.65 -5.79
CA LEU A 397 8.32 -13.33 -6.32
C LEU A 397 7.93 -11.87 -6.03
N GLY A 398 8.59 -11.23 -5.06
CA GLY A 398 8.29 -9.87 -4.64
C GLY A 398 6.99 -9.78 -3.83
N THR A 399 6.61 -10.87 -3.15
CA THR A 399 5.46 -10.95 -2.23
C THR A 399 5.93 -11.22 -0.81
N SER A 400 5.07 -10.98 0.17
CA SER A 400 5.37 -11.24 1.60
C SER A 400 5.60 -12.73 1.90
N THR A 401 5.14 -13.63 1.03
CA THR A 401 5.17 -15.09 1.18
C THR A 401 6.11 -15.78 0.17
N GLY A 402 6.70 -15.02 -0.75
CA GLY A 402 7.56 -15.50 -1.84
C GLY A 402 8.91 -14.78 -1.87
N SER A 403 9.44 -14.44 -0.69
CA SER A 403 10.68 -13.67 -0.53
C SER A 403 11.60 -14.36 0.46
N ARG A 404 12.82 -14.72 0.01
CA ARG A 404 13.82 -15.36 0.86
C ARG A 404 14.29 -14.45 1.99
N ALA A 405 14.22 -13.13 1.82
CA ALA A 405 14.50 -12.15 2.86
C ALA A 405 13.26 -11.26 2.98
N VAL A 406 12.67 -11.20 4.17
CA VAL A 406 11.40 -10.52 4.40
C VAL A 406 11.28 -10.10 5.85
N GLN A 407 10.72 -8.93 6.11
CA GLN A 407 10.35 -8.59 7.48
C GLN A 407 9.21 -9.48 7.96
N LEU A 408 9.19 -9.81 9.25
CA LEU A 408 8.04 -10.46 9.84
C LEU A 408 6.79 -9.56 9.76
N TYR A 409 5.63 -10.18 9.67
CA TYR A 409 4.32 -9.58 9.81
C TYR A 409 3.65 -10.20 11.03
N ASN A 410 3.45 -9.40 12.07
CA ASN A 410 2.99 -9.84 13.39
C ASN A 410 3.82 -10.99 13.98
N GLY A 411 5.15 -10.90 13.87
CA GLY A 411 6.07 -11.92 14.37
C GLY A 411 6.09 -13.23 13.57
N ARG A 412 5.57 -13.20 12.34
CA ARG A 412 5.43 -14.37 11.46
C ARG A 412 5.97 -14.10 10.06
N ALA A 413 6.51 -15.13 9.41
CA ALA A 413 6.71 -15.16 7.95
C ALA A 413 6.53 -16.57 7.40
N ILE A 414 6.18 -16.70 6.13
CA ILE A 414 6.16 -17.99 5.43
C ILE A 414 6.89 -17.91 4.12
N ILE A 415 7.35 -19.08 3.67
CA ILE A 415 7.85 -19.29 2.31
C ILE A 415 7.54 -20.70 1.85
N GLN A 416 7.31 -20.89 0.55
CA GLN A 416 7.14 -22.22 -0.01
C GLN A 416 8.45 -22.77 -0.58
N ALA A 417 8.59 -24.08 -0.53
CA ALA A 417 9.68 -24.81 -1.18
C ALA A 417 9.17 -26.07 -1.87
N LYS A 418 9.63 -26.31 -3.10
CA LYS A 418 9.41 -27.58 -3.80
C LYS A 418 10.48 -28.58 -3.40
N MET A 419 10.08 -29.73 -2.88
CA MET A 419 10.97 -30.86 -2.57
C MET A 419 11.29 -31.61 -3.86
N LEU A 420 12.57 -31.67 -4.23
CA LEU A 420 13.05 -32.30 -5.47
C LEU A 420 13.63 -33.70 -5.19
N GLY A 421 14.36 -33.87 -4.09
CA GLY A 421 14.95 -35.13 -3.65
C GLY A 421 14.25 -35.70 -2.41
N THR A 422 14.93 -36.62 -1.71
CA THR A 422 14.37 -37.32 -0.55
C THR A 422 14.45 -36.51 0.75
N GLN A 423 15.34 -35.52 0.82
CA GLN A 423 15.59 -34.73 2.00
C GLN A 423 16.15 -33.34 1.65
N ALA A 424 15.79 -32.33 2.45
CA ALA A 424 16.43 -31.02 2.45
C ALA A 424 16.50 -30.47 3.88
N VAL A 425 17.48 -29.60 4.13
CA VAL A 425 17.58 -28.83 5.37
C VAL A 425 17.30 -27.38 5.05
N PHE A 426 16.35 -26.78 5.76
CA PHE A 426 16.02 -25.36 5.66
C PHE A 426 16.61 -24.62 6.85
N SER A 427 17.04 -23.38 6.65
CA SER A 427 17.48 -22.51 7.72
C SER A 427 16.70 -21.20 7.75
N LEU A 428 16.61 -20.60 8.93
CA LEU A 428 16.02 -19.30 9.17
C LEU A 428 16.99 -18.47 10.01
N SER A 429 17.50 -17.38 9.44
CA SER A 429 18.44 -16.48 10.12
C SER A 429 17.90 -15.07 10.27
N SER A 430 18.44 -14.34 11.23
CA SER A 430 18.27 -12.90 11.42
C SER A 430 19.56 -12.34 12.02
N THR A 431 19.73 -11.02 12.07
CA THR A 431 20.98 -10.41 12.55
C THR A 431 21.29 -10.72 14.02
N ASP A 432 20.26 -10.76 14.88
CA ASP A 432 20.45 -10.73 16.34
C ASP A 432 19.91 -11.98 17.07
N LEU A 433 19.42 -12.99 16.34
CA LEU A 433 18.86 -14.21 16.93
C LEU A 433 19.50 -15.46 16.35
N GLU A 434 19.58 -16.51 17.17
CA GLU A 434 20.15 -17.81 16.78
C GLU A 434 19.44 -18.38 15.55
N THR A 435 20.24 -18.83 14.57
CA THR A 435 19.75 -19.44 13.34
C THR A 435 19.05 -20.76 13.64
N GLN A 436 17.84 -20.92 13.12
CA GLN A 436 17.06 -22.15 13.25
C GLN A 436 17.27 -23.06 12.04
N TYR A 437 17.18 -24.36 12.24
CA TYR A 437 17.28 -25.37 11.19
C TYR A 437 16.09 -26.32 11.24
N LEU A 438 15.60 -26.74 10.07
CA LEU A 438 14.52 -27.70 9.93
C LEU A 438 14.87 -28.70 8.84
N THR A 439 15.01 -29.97 9.22
CA THR A 439 15.24 -31.06 8.27
C THR A 439 13.92 -31.68 7.86
N LEU A 440 13.60 -31.62 6.57
CA LEU A 440 12.39 -32.22 6.01
C LEU A 440 12.73 -33.35 5.04
N LYS A 441 11.96 -34.44 5.11
CA LYS A 441 12.01 -35.55 4.15
C LYS A 441 10.81 -35.44 3.20
N LYS A 442 10.93 -36.04 2.00
CA LYS A 442 9.89 -35.99 0.96
C LYS A 442 8.61 -36.69 1.40
#